data_AF-A0A016QUP3-F1
#
_entry.id   AF-A0A016QUP3-F1
#
_cell.length_a   1.000
_cell.length_b   1.000
_cell.length_c   1.000
_cell.angle_alpha   90.00
_cell.angle_beta   90.00
_cell.angle_gamma   90.00
#
_symmetry.space_group_name_H-M   'P 1'
#
loop_
_entity.id
_entity.type
_entity.pdbx_description
1 polymer ?
#
loop_
_entity_poly.entity_id
_entity_poly.type
_entity_poly.pdbx_seq_one_letter_code
_entity_poly.pdbx_strand_id
1 'polypeptide(L)'
;MNPRPTRPLPTRPAGYVELGRYSGLGRFWTYLASAERAGREVRVPRGDPPELCRRRVSGYALPGAALLLDLGRVTQALEDGFETHPALLALLAGDADPLRTELNAHFELRLDFVLAFTAARDLIARPEFKYAPLVRGLSDLPTGLPLQSRRLGRDEVHLLVQRACGLA
;
A
#
# COMPACT_ATOMS: atom_id res chain seq x y z
N MET A 1 7.37 21.34 -14.59
CA MET A 1 6.65 21.51 -13.31
C MET A 1 5.22 21.09 -13.54
N ASN A 2 4.71 20.08 -12.81
CA ASN A 2 3.30 19.71 -12.90
C ASN A 2 2.45 20.82 -12.23
N PRO A 3 1.38 21.32 -12.86
CA PRO A 3 0.52 22.34 -12.25
C PRO A 3 -0.11 21.78 -10.96
N ARG A 4 -0.18 22.63 -9.93
CA ARG A 4 -0.79 22.25 -8.64
C ARG A 4 -2.30 22.01 -8.86
N PRO A 5 -2.84 20.82 -8.50
CA PRO A 5 -4.26 20.55 -8.63
C PRO A 5 -5.07 21.39 -7.65
N THR A 6 -6.19 21.94 -8.11
CA THR A 6 -7.03 22.88 -7.36
C THR A 6 -8.50 22.46 -7.27
N ARG A 7 -8.95 21.48 -8.07
CA ARG A 7 -10.34 21.01 -8.11
C ARG A 7 -10.52 19.76 -7.25
N PRO A 8 -11.18 19.82 -6.07
CA PRO A 8 -11.46 18.64 -5.26
C PRO A 8 -12.40 17.66 -5.97
N LEU A 9 -12.38 16.40 -5.55
CA LEU A 9 -13.41 15.44 -5.95
C LEU A 9 -14.76 15.84 -5.34
N PRO A 10 -15.89 15.66 -6.05
CA PRO A 10 -17.21 15.99 -5.52
C PRO A 10 -17.55 15.15 -4.28
N THR A 11 -17.21 13.85 -4.30
CA THR A 11 -17.48 12.90 -3.21
C THR A 11 -16.33 11.91 -3.07
N ARG A 12 -16.35 11.13 -1.98
CA ARG A 12 -15.40 10.03 -1.74
C ARG A 12 -15.77 8.80 -2.58
N PRO A 13 -14.92 8.32 -3.50
CA PRO A 13 -15.19 7.11 -4.24
C PRO A 13 -15.07 5.84 -3.39
N ALA A 14 -15.64 4.73 -3.86
CA ALA A 14 -15.50 3.43 -3.21
C ALA A 14 -14.02 2.98 -3.13
N GLY A 15 -13.67 2.29 -2.04
CA GLY A 15 -12.30 1.81 -1.78
C GLY A 15 -11.33 2.85 -1.23
N TYR A 16 -11.76 4.11 -1.05
CA TYR A 16 -10.97 5.14 -0.38
C TYR A 16 -11.23 5.15 1.12
N VAL A 17 -10.16 5.30 1.89
CA VAL A 17 -10.15 5.47 3.33
C VAL A 17 -9.91 6.95 3.65
N GLU A 18 -10.63 7.50 4.62
CA GLU A 18 -10.37 8.85 5.14
C GLU A 18 -9.13 8.84 6.00
N LEU A 19 -8.14 9.66 5.67
CA LEU A 19 -6.95 9.86 6.49
C LEU A 19 -7.22 10.95 7.54
N GLY A 20 -7.94 12.00 7.14
CA GLY A 20 -8.44 13.01 8.06
C GLY A 20 -9.05 14.20 7.33
N ARG A 21 -9.61 15.14 8.09
CA ARG A 21 -10.21 16.37 7.59
C ARG A 21 -9.28 17.54 7.79
N TYR A 22 -9.22 18.44 6.81
CA TYR A 22 -8.34 19.61 6.86
C TYR A 22 -9.10 20.89 6.46
N SER A 23 -8.56 22.05 6.82
CA SER A 23 -9.17 23.34 6.49
C SER A 23 -9.11 23.68 4.99
N GLY A 24 -8.20 23.05 4.23
CA GLY A 24 -8.08 23.25 2.79
C GLY A 24 -7.01 22.37 2.14
N LEU A 25 -6.71 22.68 0.88
CA LEU A 25 -5.81 21.90 0.01
C LEU A 25 -4.34 21.91 0.44
N GLY A 26 -3.94 22.82 1.34
CA GLY A 26 -2.56 22.95 1.79
C GLY A 26 -1.97 21.61 2.24
N ARG A 27 -2.71 20.82 3.02
CA ARG A 27 -2.23 19.50 3.48
C ARG A 27 -2.06 18.53 2.31
N PHE A 28 -3.00 18.48 1.38
CA PHE A 28 -2.88 17.64 0.19
C PHE A 28 -1.61 17.97 -0.60
N TRP A 29 -1.35 19.27 -0.85
CA TRP A 29 -0.12 19.70 -1.53
C TRP A 29 1.15 19.38 -0.72
N THR A 30 1.12 19.45 0.61
CA THR A 30 2.23 19.02 1.46
C THR A 30 2.57 17.55 1.24
N TYR A 31 1.57 16.65 1.20
CA TYR A 31 1.80 15.22 0.94
C TYR A 31 2.44 15.00 -0.44
N LEU A 32 1.93 15.65 -1.49
CA LEU A 32 2.47 15.51 -2.84
C LEU A 32 3.91 16.02 -2.93
N ALA A 33 4.16 17.23 -2.45
CA ALA A 33 5.49 17.85 -2.51
C ALA A 33 6.51 17.09 -1.65
N SER A 34 6.10 16.56 -0.49
CA SER A 34 6.99 15.74 0.35
C SER A 34 7.25 14.37 -0.27
N ALA A 35 6.26 13.75 -0.92
CA ALA A 35 6.47 12.52 -1.68
C ALA A 35 7.49 12.72 -2.81
N GLU A 36 7.33 13.78 -3.62
CA GLU A 36 8.29 14.11 -4.68
C GLU A 36 9.69 14.35 -4.13
N ARG A 37 9.81 15.13 -3.03
CA ARG A 37 11.10 15.36 -2.34
C ARG A 37 11.72 14.08 -1.78
N ALA A 38 10.90 13.12 -1.34
CA ALA A 38 11.34 11.81 -0.88
C ALA A 38 11.65 10.83 -2.03
N GLY A 39 11.69 11.31 -3.28
CA GLY A 39 11.99 10.51 -4.47
C GLY A 39 10.83 9.63 -4.95
N ARG A 40 9.60 9.90 -4.50
CA ARG A 40 8.42 9.16 -4.95
C ARG A 40 7.91 9.72 -6.27
N GLU A 41 7.34 8.82 -7.05
CA GLU A 41 6.70 9.18 -8.30
C GLU A 41 5.26 9.64 -8.04
N VAL A 42 4.93 10.86 -8.46
CA VAL A 42 3.58 11.43 -8.36
C VAL A 42 3.00 11.63 -9.76
N ARG A 43 1.94 10.88 -10.08
CA ARG A 43 1.29 10.91 -11.40
C ARG A 43 -0.20 11.23 -11.31
N VAL A 44 -0.73 11.83 -12.37
CA VAL A 44 -2.18 11.94 -12.58
C VAL A 44 -2.72 10.56 -12.96
N PRO A 45 -3.75 10.01 -12.29
CA PRO A 45 -4.35 8.75 -12.72
C PRO A 45 -4.94 8.86 -14.13
N ARG A 46 -4.95 7.74 -14.86
CA ARG A 46 -5.47 7.70 -16.22
C ARG A 46 -6.93 8.17 -16.25
N GLY A 47 -7.23 9.11 -17.15
CA GLY A 47 -8.57 9.66 -17.34
C GLY A 47 -8.92 10.84 -16.42
N ASP A 48 -8.12 11.11 -15.39
CA ASP A 48 -8.31 12.30 -14.56
C ASP A 48 -7.67 13.52 -15.24
N PRO A 49 -8.33 14.70 -15.21
CA PRO A 49 -7.74 15.92 -15.72
C PRO A 49 -6.71 16.50 -14.72
N PRO A 50 -5.70 17.25 -15.17
CA PRO A 50 -4.59 17.69 -14.33
C PRO A 50 -4.99 18.52 -13.10
N GLU A 51 -6.06 19.31 -13.19
CA GLU A 51 -6.54 20.16 -12.10
C GLU A 51 -7.25 19.37 -10.98
N LEU A 52 -7.66 18.13 -11.22
CA LEU A 52 -8.33 17.30 -10.22
C LEU A 52 -7.36 16.94 -9.08
N CYS A 53 -7.80 17.11 -7.83
CA CYS A 53 -7.02 16.80 -6.62
C CYS A 53 -6.99 15.28 -6.36
N ARG A 54 -6.41 14.55 -7.30
CA ARG A 54 -6.20 13.10 -7.25
C ARG A 54 -4.86 12.75 -7.87
N ARG A 55 -4.01 12.04 -7.14
CA ARG A 55 -2.66 11.66 -7.58
C ARG A 55 -2.33 10.25 -7.15
N ARG A 56 -1.76 9.46 -8.07
CA ARG A 56 -1.09 8.22 -7.73
C ARG A 56 0.30 8.55 -7.20
N VAL A 57 0.64 7.96 -6.06
CA VAL A 57 1.98 8.00 -5.47
C VAL A 57 2.54 6.58 -5.49
N SER A 58 3.74 6.41 -6.03
CA SER A 58 4.41 5.11 -6.17
C SER A 58 5.89 5.20 -5.80
N GLY A 59 6.52 4.05 -5.60
CA GLY A 59 7.97 3.95 -5.45
C GLY A 59 8.46 3.99 -4.00
N TYR A 60 7.58 3.81 -3.01
CA TYR A 60 7.98 3.44 -1.66
C TYR A 60 7.81 1.95 -1.44
N ALA A 61 8.80 1.34 -0.79
CA ALA A 61 8.78 -0.05 -0.38
C ALA A 61 9.10 -0.14 1.11
N LEU A 62 8.35 -0.97 1.82
CA LEU A 62 8.52 -1.25 3.24
C LEU A 62 9.16 -2.64 3.39
N PRO A 63 10.44 -2.73 3.80
CA PRO A 63 11.07 -4.00 4.14
C PRO A 63 10.51 -4.50 5.48
N GLY A 64 10.70 -5.80 5.78
CA GLY A 64 10.32 -6.34 7.09
C GLY A 64 8.80 -6.33 7.34
N ALA A 65 8.00 -6.32 6.29
CA ALA A 65 6.56 -6.07 6.37
C ALA A 65 5.72 -7.35 6.60
N ALA A 66 6.32 -8.48 6.99
CA ALA A 66 5.58 -9.74 7.10
C ALA A 66 4.44 -9.74 8.13
N LEU A 67 4.48 -8.87 9.13
CA LEU A 67 3.36 -8.68 10.08
C LEU A 67 2.09 -8.13 9.44
N LEU A 68 2.20 -7.55 8.23
CA LEU A 68 1.07 -7.05 7.47
C LEU A 68 0.48 -8.13 6.54
N LEU A 69 1.04 -9.33 6.47
CA LEU A 69 0.55 -10.41 5.62
C LEU A 69 -0.84 -10.88 6.08
N ASP A 70 -1.73 -11.12 5.12
CA ASP A 70 -3.00 -11.79 5.36
C ASP A 70 -2.78 -13.31 5.49
N LEU A 71 -2.43 -13.75 6.70
CA LEU A 71 -2.22 -15.17 6.98
C LEU A 71 -3.47 -16.00 6.72
N GLY A 72 -4.66 -15.47 6.99
CA GLY A 72 -5.92 -16.20 6.76
C GLY A 72 -6.12 -16.54 5.28
N ARG A 73 -5.81 -15.58 4.40
CA ARG A 73 -5.88 -15.81 2.95
C ARG A 73 -4.83 -16.78 2.44
N VAL A 74 -3.63 -16.77 3.04
CA VAL A 74 -2.58 -17.75 2.72
C VAL A 74 -3.01 -19.14 3.18
N THR A 75 -3.46 -19.29 4.42
CA THR A 75 -3.95 -20.57 4.96
C THR A 75 -5.10 -21.14 4.12
N GLN A 76 -6.09 -20.33 3.76
CA GLN A 76 -7.18 -20.76 2.89
C GLN A 76 -6.67 -21.31 1.55
N ALA A 77 -5.69 -20.66 0.93
CA ALA A 77 -5.11 -21.14 -0.33
C ALA A 77 -4.33 -22.46 -0.18
N LEU A 78 -3.76 -22.72 0.99
CA LEU A 78 -3.07 -23.99 1.29
C LEU A 78 -4.04 -25.14 1.60
N GLU A 79 -5.22 -24.83 2.14
CA GLU A 79 -6.29 -25.82 2.31
C GLU A 79 -6.83 -26.29 0.95
N ASP A 80 -6.90 -25.39 -0.03
CA ASP A 80 -7.35 -25.68 -1.39
C ASP A 80 -6.27 -26.35 -2.27
N GLY A 81 -4.99 -26.28 -1.88
CA GLY A 81 -3.86 -26.78 -2.67
C GLY A 81 -2.65 -27.13 -1.81
N PHE A 82 -2.20 -28.38 -1.91
CA PHE A 82 -1.08 -28.87 -1.10
C PHE A 82 0.28 -28.37 -1.63
N GLU A 83 1.06 -27.71 -0.77
CA GLU A 83 2.40 -27.20 -1.06
C GLU A 83 3.41 -27.73 -0.03
N THR A 84 4.56 -28.23 -0.48
CA THR A 84 5.56 -28.89 0.39
C THR A 84 6.60 -27.94 0.99
N HIS A 85 6.43 -26.62 0.84
CA HIS A 85 7.41 -25.67 1.34
C HIS A 85 7.44 -25.69 2.89
N PRO A 86 8.62 -25.82 3.54
CA PRO A 86 8.71 -25.97 5.00
C PRO A 86 7.99 -24.87 5.79
N ALA A 87 8.08 -23.62 5.32
CA ALA A 87 7.41 -22.49 5.96
C ALA A 87 5.87 -22.55 5.86
N LEU A 88 5.33 -23.18 4.81
CA LEU A 88 3.88 -23.34 4.61
C LEU A 88 3.35 -24.52 5.42
N LEU A 89 4.13 -25.60 5.54
CA LEU A 89 3.83 -26.71 6.45
C LEU A 89 3.82 -26.26 7.92
N ALA A 90 4.79 -25.43 8.31
CA ALA A 90 4.81 -24.81 9.64
C ALA A 90 3.55 -23.96 9.88
N LEU A 91 3.14 -23.17 8.89
CA LEU A 91 1.90 -22.36 8.98
C LEU A 91 0.67 -23.24 9.20
N LEU A 92 0.54 -24.36 8.48
CA LEU A 92 -0.55 -25.33 8.67
C LEU A 92 -0.51 -25.99 10.05
N ALA A 93 0.68 -26.13 10.65
CA ALA A 93 0.86 -26.59 12.03
C ALA A 93 0.62 -25.48 13.08
N GLY A 94 0.25 -24.26 12.66
CA GLY A 94 -0.04 -23.12 13.52
C GLY A 94 1.14 -22.17 13.79
N ASP A 95 2.30 -22.40 13.17
CA ASP A 95 3.49 -21.55 13.30
C ASP A 95 3.72 -20.68 12.06
N ALA A 96 3.44 -19.39 12.19
CA ALA A 96 3.59 -18.42 11.10
C ALA A 96 5.00 -17.81 10.99
N ASP A 97 5.87 -18.02 11.97
CA ASP A 97 7.15 -17.32 12.03
C ASP A 97 8.14 -17.73 10.92
N PRO A 98 8.21 -19.01 10.49
CA PRO A 98 8.99 -19.39 9.32
C PRO A 98 8.56 -18.65 8.05
N LEU A 99 7.25 -18.52 7.82
CA LEU A 99 6.73 -17.79 6.65
C LEU A 99 7.04 -16.30 6.75
N ARG A 100 6.95 -15.71 7.94
CA ARG A 100 7.31 -14.31 8.14
C ARG A 100 8.80 -14.06 7.91
N THR A 101 9.65 -15.00 8.32
CA THR A 101 11.09 -14.94 8.13
C THR A 101 11.43 -14.96 6.64
N GLU A 102 10.88 -15.92 5.90
CA GLU A 102 11.02 -16.04 4.45
C GLU A 102 10.53 -14.76 3.74
N LEU A 103 9.34 -14.27 4.10
CA LEU A 103 8.77 -13.07 3.51
C LEU A 103 9.63 -11.82 3.79
N ASN A 104 10.17 -11.67 4.99
CA ASN A 104 11.04 -10.55 5.34
C ASN A 104 12.42 -10.62 4.68
N ALA A 105 12.93 -11.82 4.41
CA ALA A 105 14.21 -12.03 3.76
C ALA A 105 14.17 -11.75 2.25
N HIS A 106 13.04 -12.07 1.59
CA HIS A 106 12.98 -12.10 0.13
C HIS A 106 11.96 -11.14 -0.50
N PHE A 107 11.08 -10.51 0.29
CA PHE A 107 10.04 -9.63 -0.22
C PHE A 107 10.01 -8.29 0.52
N GLU A 108 9.46 -7.30 -0.18
CA GLU A 108 9.11 -5.99 0.32
C GLU A 108 7.62 -5.73 0.09
N LEU A 109 7.00 -4.92 0.95
CA LEU A 109 5.65 -4.44 0.71
C LEU A 109 5.71 -3.11 -0.04
N ARG A 110 5.30 -3.10 -1.30
CA ARG A 110 5.20 -1.87 -2.11
C ARG A 110 3.96 -1.10 -1.71
N LEU A 111 4.15 0.16 -1.31
CA LEU A 111 3.07 1.03 -0.85
C LEU A 111 2.68 2.03 -1.94
N ASP A 112 2.11 1.52 -3.03
CA ASP A 112 1.43 2.37 -3.99
C ASP A 112 0.07 2.79 -3.43
N PHE A 113 -0.34 4.03 -3.68
CA PHE A 113 -1.67 4.51 -3.32
C PHE A 113 -2.13 5.65 -4.21
N VAL A 114 -3.45 5.86 -4.26
CA VAL A 114 -4.03 7.07 -4.83
C VAL A 114 -4.45 8.00 -3.71
N LEU A 115 -3.83 9.17 -3.61
CA LEU A 115 -4.18 10.23 -2.67
C LEU A 115 -5.18 11.18 -3.35
N ALA A 116 -6.21 11.60 -2.64
CA ALA A 116 -7.19 12.56 -3.14
C ALA A 116 -7.69 13.50 -2.05
N PHE A 117 -8.28 14.62 -2.49
CA PHE A 117 -8.96 15.57 -1.62
C PHE A 117 -10.39 15.82 -2.11
N THR A 118 -11.36 15.79 -1.20
CA THR A 118 -12.80 15.95 -1.54
C THR A 118 -13.31 17.36 -1.27
N ALA A 119 -14.47 17.70 -1.85
CA ALA A 119 -15.18 18.95 -1.57
C ALA A 119 -15.61 19.06 -0.09
N ALA A 120 -15.82 17.92 0.58
CA ALA A 120 -16.05 17.84 2.03
C ALA A 120 -14.78 18.06 2.89
N ARG A 121 -13.66 18.38 2.24
CA ARG A 121 -12.33 18.64 2.84
C ARG A 121 -11.69 17.42 3.51
N ASP A 122 -12.05 16.23 3.04
CA ASP A 122 -11.41 15.00 3.44
C ASP A 122 -10.13 14.77 2.62
N LEU A 123 -9.02 14.50 3.29
CA LEU A 123 -7.88 13.83 2.69
C LEU A 123 -8.17 12.33 2.70
N ILE A 124 -8.19 11.71 1.53
CA ILE A 124 -8.53 10.30 1.37
C ILE A 124 -7.43 9.57 0.61
N ALA A 125 -7.27 8.28 0.87
CA ALA A 125 -6.35 7.43 0.13
C ALA A 125 -6.99 6.10 -0.25
N ARG A 126 -6.70 5.62 -1.46
CA ARG A 126 -6.96 4.25 -1.88
C ARG A 126 -5.62 3.50 -1.88
N PRO A 127 -5.38 2.60 -0.90
CA PRO A 127 -4.16 1.80 -0.88
C PRO A 127 -4.20 0.72 -1.98
N GLU A 128 -3.03 0.45 -2.57
CA GLU A 128 -2.82 -0.61 -3.57
C GLU A 128 -1.58 -1.42 -3.19
N PHE A 129 -1.52 -1.81 -1.92
CA PHE A 129 -0.35 -2.45 -1.34
C PHE A 129 -0.17 -3.88 -1.85
N LYS A 130 1.06 -4.25 -2.17
CA LYS A 130 1.40 -5.58 -2.70
C LYS A 130 2.78 -6.01 -2.28
N TYR A 131 2.95 -7.29 -1.95
CA TYR A 131 4.27 -7.85 -1.80
C TYR A 131 4.94 -8.00 -3.16
N ALA A 132 6.23 -7.70 -3.22
CA ALA A 132 7.05 -7.89 -4.40
C ALA A 132 8.39 -8.51 -3.98
N PRO A 133 8.95 -9.43 -4.78
CA PRO A 133 10.26 -10.00 -4.49
C PRO A 133 11.34 -8.91 -4.60
N LEU A 134 12.28 -8.91 -3.65
CA LEU A 134 13.49 -8.08 -3.68
C LEU A 134 14.37 -8.47 -4.88
N VAL A 135 14.56 -9.78 -5.06
CA VAL A 135 15.27 -10.38 -6.19
C VAL A 135 14.36 -11.44 -6.80
N ARG A 136 14.10 -11.34 -8.11
CA ARG A 136 13.23 -12.30 -8.82
C ARG A 136 13.86 -13.70 -8.79
N GLY A 137 13.08 -14.69 -8.35
CA GLY A 137 13.50 -16.09 -8.32
C GLY A 137 14.41 -16.48 -7.15
N LEU A 138 14.58 -15.60 -6.16
CA LEU A 138 15.41 -15.90 -4.98
C LEU A 138 14.65 -16.62 -3.86
N SER A 139 13.33 -16.41 -3.76
CA SER A 139 12.51 -17.15 -2.80
C SER A 139 11.98 -18.43 -3.43
N ASP A 140 11.98 -19.48 -2.63
CA ASP A 140 11.41 -20.78 -2.98
C ASP A 140 9.89 -20.85 -2.68
N LEU A 141 9.28 -19.75 -2.22
CA LEU A 141 7.83 -19.69 -2.06
C LEU A 141 7.11 -19.90 -3.40
N PRO A 142 6.01 -20.67 -3.42
CA PRO A 142 5.22 -20.89 -4.63
C PRO A 142 4.79 -19.57 -5.27
N THR A 143 4.96 -19.45 -6.59
CA THR A 143 4.64 -18.22 -7.34
C THR A 143 3.16 -17.87 -7.32
N GLY A 144 2.28 -18.86 -7.12
CA GLY A 144 0.83 -18.70 -6.99
C GLY A 144 0.34 -18.31 -5.60
N LEU A 145 1.23 -18.26 -4.60
CA LEU A 145 0.85 -17.99 -3.21
C LEU A 145 0.28 -16.56 -3.10
N PRO A 146 -0.93 -16.37 -2.52
CA PRO A 146 -1.56 -15.05 -2.46
C PRO A 146 -0.93 -14.18 -1.37
N LEU A 147 0.23 -13.59 -1.67
CA LEU A 147 0.92 -12.65 -0.79
C LEU A 147 0.24 -11.28 -0.84
N GLN A 148 -0.73 -11.06 0.04
CA GLN A 148 -1.48 -9.82 0.15
C GLN A 148 -1.40 -9.26 1.56
N SER A 149 -1.48 -7.93 1.68
CA SER A 149 -1.62 -7.32 2.99
C SER A 149 -3.00 -7.63 3.58
N ARG A 150 -3.07 -7.91 4.87
CA ARG A 150 -4.34 -7.96 5.62
C ARG A 150 -5.09 -6.65 5.50
N ARG A 151 -6.36 -6.67 5.87
CA ARG A 151 -7.12 -5.42 6.01
C ARG A 151 -6.47 -4.51 7.05
N LEU A 152 -6.10 -3.32 6.61
CA LEU A 152 -5.51 -2.28 7.44
C LEU A 152 -6.58 -1.31 7.93
N GLY A 153 -6.50 -0.94 9.20
CA GLY A 153 -7.32 0.13 9.76
C GLY A 153 -6.96 1.50 9.19
N ARG A 154 -7.81 2.50 9.44
CA ARG A 154 -7.59 3.88 9.02
C ARG A 154 -6.21 4.40 9.45
N ASP A 155 -5.88 4.25 10.73
CA ASP A 155 -4.68 4.85 11.31
C ASP A 155 -3.41 4.18 10.77
N GLU A 156 -3.46 2.87 10.52
CA GLU A 156 -2.37 2.12 9.88
C GLU A 156 -2.13 2.60 8.45
N VAL A 157 -3.20 2.75 7.65
CA VAL A 157 -3.10 3.30 6.29
C VAL A 157 -2.55 4.73 6.35
N HIS A 158 -3.00 5.54 7.31
CA HIS A 158 -2.55 6.91 7.46
C HIS A 158 -1.05 6.99 7.78
N LEU A 159 -0.58 6.18 8.73
CA LEU A 159 0.84 6.09 9.10
C LEU A 159 1.70 5.65 7.91
N LEU A 160 1.27 4.62 7.18
CA LEU A 160 1.98 4.11 6.01
C LEU A 160 2.06 5.16 4.90
N VAL A 161 0.97 5.90 4.64
CA VAL A 161 0.96 6.99 3.67
C VAL A 161 1.86 8.16 4.13
N GLN A 162 1.90 8.48 5.42
CA GLN A 162 2.83 9.49 5.95
C GLN A 162 4.29 9.08 5.74
N ARG A 163 4.66 7.84 6.09
CA ARG A 163 6.01 7.30 5.89
C ARG A 163 6.41 7.30 4.42
N ALA A 164 5.52 6.82 3.54
CA ALA A 164 5.79 6.81 2.10
C ALA A 164 6.02 8.23 1.53
N CYS A 165 5.32 9.23 2.07
CA CYS A 165 5.49 10.64 1.73
C CYS A 165 6.64 11.36 2.48
N GLY A 166 7.39 10.69 3.36
CA GLY A 166 8.47 11.30 4.15
C GLY A 166 7.98 12.33 5.18
N LEU A 167 6.81 12.11 5.77
CA LEU A 167 6.19 12.98 6.79
C LEU A 167 6.21 12.39 8.21
N ALA A 168 6.71 11.17 8.37
CA ALA A 168 6.83 10.43 9.62
C ALA A 168 8.13 9.63 9.61
#